data_AF-A0A529XTU1-F1
#
_entry.id   AF-A0A529XTU1-F1
#
_cell.length_a   1.000
_cell.length_b   1.000
_cell.length_c   1.000
_cell.angle_alpha   90.00
_cell.angle_beta   90.00
_cell.angle_gamma   90.00
#
_symmetry.space_group_name_H-M   'P 1'
#
loop_
_entity.id
_entity.type
_entity.pdbx_description
1 polymer ?
#
loop_
_entity_poly.entity_id
_entity_poly.type
_entity_poly.pdbx_seq_one_letter_code
_entity_poly.pdbx_strand_id
1 'polypeptide(L)'
;FYEINENIDMRPEEGLRAVGANWFERVRFADLPQVLPNFMSYTLLRIEINVRISTIMGAVGGGGIGEELKLAISRGFGAKTLALVLLLFVTIILVDQFSAWLRRKLVGEQAFLMSA
;
A
#
# COMPACT_ATOMS: atom_id res chain seq x y z
N PHE A 1 -10.99 5.57 5.99
CA PHE A 1 -11.81 4.42 5.58
C PHE A 1 -13.29 4.77 5.52
N TYR A 2 -13.86 5.40 6.56
CA TYR A 2 -15.27 5.84 6.56
C TYR A 2 -15.63 6.75 5.35
N GLU A 3 -14.80 7.76 5.07
CA GLU A 3 -14.97 8.69 3.94
C GLU A 3 -15.06 7.99 2.57
N ILE A 4 -14.29 6.91 2.37
CA ILE A 4 -14.31 6.13 1.11
C ILE A 4 -15.65 5.40 0.95
N ASN A 5 -16.24 4.97 2.07
CA ASN A 5 -17.51 4.25 2.09
C ASN A 5 -18.72 5.19 1.97
N GLU A 6 -18.57 6.45 2.38
CA GLU A 6 -19.62 7.46 2.30
C GLU A 6 -19.71 8.10 0.89
N ASN A 7 -18.62 8.07 0.13
CA ASN A 7 -18.56 8.59 -1.25
C ASN A 7 -18.92 7.55 -2.32
N ILE A 8 -19.47 6.39 -1.95
CA ILE A 8 -19.89 5.37 -2.92
C ILE A 8 -21.11 5.88 -3.69
N ASP A 9 -21.11 5.73 -5.02
CA ASP A 9 -22.28 6.03 -5.84
C ASP A 9 -23.36 4.95 -5.59
N MET A 10 -24.58 5.38 -5.23
CA MET A 10 -25.70 4.49 -4.96
C MET A 10 -26.38 3.96 -6.24
N ARG A 11 -26.12 4.55 -7.41
CA ARG A 11 -26.77 4.15 -8.66
C ARG A 11 -26.59 2.66 -9.03
N PRO A 12 -25.40 2.04 -8.87
CA PRO A 12 -25.23 0.60 -9.11
C PRO A 12 -25.99 -0.26 -8.09
N GLU A 13 -26.12 0.23 -6.86
CA GLU A 13 -26.81 -0.45 -5.75
C GLU A 13 -28.34 -0.44 -5.94
N GLU A 14 -28.89 0.68 -6.42
CA GLU A 14 -30.28 0.84 -6.82
C GLU A 14 -30.63 0.02 -8.06
N GLY A 15 -29.75 -0.02 -9.05
CA GLY A 15 -29.92 -0.83 -10.27
C GLY A 15 -30.01 -2.33 -9.97
N LEU A 16 -29.13 -2.84 -9.09
CA LEU A 16 -29.19 -4.22 -8.61
C LEU A 16 -30.46 -4.49 -7.80
N ARG A 17 -30.91 -3.53 -6.99
CA ARG A 17 -32.17 -3.66 -6.25
C ARG A 17 -33.39 -3.77 -7.18
N ALA A 18 -33.41 -3.01 -8.27
CA ALA A 18 -34.52 -3.00 -9.23
C ALA A 18 -34.72 -4.35 -9.95
N VAL A 19 -33.65 -5.13 -10.12
CA VAL A 19 -33.70 -6.49 -10.70
C VAL A 19 -33.90 -7.60 -9.65
N GLY A 20 -34.15 -7.23 -8.38
CA GLY A 20 -34.43 -8.17 -7.30
C GLY A 20 -33.19 -8.78 -6.64
N ALA A 21 -32.01 -8.19 -6.81
CA ALA A 21 -30.78 -8.70 -6.19
C ALA A 21 -30.85 -8.64 -4.66
N ASN A 22 -30.30 -9.66 -4.00
CA ASN A 22 -30.22 -9.71 -2.55
C ASN A 22 -29.11 -8.79 -2.00
N TRP A 23 -29.07 -8.60 -0.69
CA TRP A 23 -28.09 -7.71 -0.05
C TRP A 23 -26.63 -8.09 -0.33
N PHE A 24 -26.29 -9.38 -0.32
CA PHE A 24 -24.93 -9.84 -0.57
C PHE A 24 -24.48 -9.60 -2.01
N GLU A 25 -25.38 -9.74 -2.97
CA GLU A 25 -25.13 -9.43 -4.38
C GLU A 25 -24.88 -7.94 -4.57
N ARG A 26 -25.68 -7.09 -3.92
CA ARG A 26 -25.51 -5.63 -3.95
C ARG A 26 -24.15 -5.22 -3.39
N VAL A 27 -23.79 -5.69 -2.20
CA VAL A 27 -22.48 -5.39 -1.60
C VAL A 27 -21.34 -5.87 -2.48
N ARG A 28 -21.42 -7.10 -3.03
CA ARG A 28 -20.33 -7.69 -3.81
C ARG A 28 -20.13 -7.02 -5.17
N PHE A 29 -21.21 -6.61 -5.82
CA PHE A 29 -21.17 -6.12 -7.21
C PHE A 29 -21.34 -4.61 -7.38
N ALA A 30 -21.91 -3.91 -6.39
CA ALA A 30 -21.99 -2.44 -6.38
C ALA A 30 -20.95 -1.81 -5.44
N ASP A 31 -20.93 -2.19 -4.17
CA ASP A 31 -20.18 -1.43 -3.16
C ASP A 31 -18.69 -1.84 -3.11
N LEU A 32 -18.42 -3.14 -3.06
CA LEU A 32 -17.08 -3.70 -2.92
C LEU A 32 -16.12 -3.25 -4.05
N PRO A 33 -16.52 -3.27 -5.34
CA PRO A 33 -15.64 -2.83 -6.42
C PRO A 33 -15.27 -1.35 -6.34
N GLN A 34 -16.12 -0.51 -5.76
CA GLN A 34 -15.86 0.93 -5.61
C GLN A 34 -14.88 1.23 -4.47
N VAL A 35 -14.96 0.50 -3.35
CA VAL A 35 -14.08 0.75 -2.20
C VAL A 35 -12.76 0.00 -2.26
N LEU A 36 -12.74 -1.20 -2.86
CA LEU A 36 -11.59 -2.10 -2.87
C LEU A 36 -10.31 -1.45 -3.43
N PRO A 37 -10.33 -0.69 -4.54
CA PRO A 37 -9.14 -0.03 -5.06
C PRO A 37 -8.46 0.92 -4.08
N ASN A 38 -9.28 1.68 -3.34
CA ASN A 38 -8.79 2.60 -2.32
C ASN A 38 -8.21 1.84 -1.12
N PHE A 39 -8.93 0.83 -0.60
CA PHE A 39 -8.43 -0.02 0.49
C PHE A 39 -7.09 -0.70 0.14
N MET A 40 -6.96 -1.22 -1.08
CA MET A 40 -5.73 -1.83 -1.56
C MET A 40 -4.61 -0.80 -1.66
N SER A 41 -4.87 0.39 -2.20
CA SER A 41 -3.89 1.48 -2.29
C SER A 41 -3.38 1.91 -0.91
N TYR A 42 -4.28 2.07 0.06
CA TYR A 42 -3.91 2.40 1.44
C TYR A 42 -3.12 1.29 2.13
N THR A 43 -3.47 0.02 1.88
CA THR A 43 -2.75 -1.13 2.44
C THR A 43 -1.33 -1.20 1.89
N LEU A 44 -1.16 -1.02 0.57
CA LEU A 44 0.15 -1.00 -0.08
C LEU A 44 1.01 0.15 0.43
N LEU A 45 0.43 1.35 0.53
CA LEU A 45 1.11 2.51 1.12
C LEU A 45 1.57 2.22 2.56
N ARG A 46 0.73 1.56 3.37
CA ARG A 46 1.14 1.16 4.73
C ARG A 46 2.30 0.17 4.74
N ILE A 47 2.35 -0.77 3.79
CA ILE A 47 3.47 -1.70 3.65
C ILE A 47 4.77 -0.94 3.33
N GLU A 48 4.74 -0.05 2.33
CA GLU A 48 5.89 0.79 1.95
C GLU A 48 6.40 1.61 3.15
N ILE A 49 5.48 2.24 3.89
CA ILE A 49 5.81 3.02 5.09
C ILE A 49 6.41 2.13 6.18
N ASN A 50 5.81 0.95 6.43
CA ASN A 50 6.28 0.03 7.47
C ASN A 50 7.68 -0.51 7.18
N VAL A 51 8.04 -0.75 5.91
CA VAL A 51 9.41 -1.14 5.52
C VAL A 51 10.42 -0.04 5.89
N ARG A 52 10.07 1.22 5.63
CA ARG A 52 10.94 2.36 5.95
C ARG A 52 11.06 2.57 7.46
N ILE A 53 9.93 2.50 8.18
CA ILE A 53 9.90 2.64 9.64
C ILE A 53 10.66 1.49 10.31
N SER A 54 10.59 0.26 9.80
CA SER A 54 11.35 -0.89 10.32
C SER A 54 12.85 -0.62 10.35
N THR A 55 13.39 0.09 9.36
CA THR A 55 14.81 0.48 9.34
C THR A 55 15.15 1.50 10.43
N ILE A 56 14.27 2.49 10.64
CA ILE A 56 14.43 3.48 11.70
C ILE A 56 14.33 2.79 13.07
N MET A 57 13.36 1.89 13.25
CA MET A 57 13.18 1.09 14.45
C MET A 57 14.39 0.18 14.72
N GLY A 58 14.97 -0.41 13.68
CA GLY A 58 16.21 -1.18 13.79
C GLY A 58 17.36 -0.35 14.33
N ALA A 59 17.51 0.89 13.88
CA ALA A 59 18.55 1.79 14.37
C ALA A 59 18.37 2.18 15.85
N VAL A 60 17.15 2.18 16.40
CA VAL A 60 16.92 2.47 17.84
C VAL A 60 16.99 1.24 18.74
N GLY A 61 17.30 0.06 18.20
CA GLY A 61 17.45 -1.19 18.98
C GLY A 61 16.38 -2.25 18.70
N GLY A 62 15.62 -2.11 17.60
CA GLY A 62 14.63 -3.09 17.15
C GLY A 62 15.19 -4.27 16.35
N GLY A 63 16.50 -4.34 16.11
CA GLY A 63 17.12 -5.40 15.30
C GLY A 63 17.26 -5.09 13.80
N GLY A 64 17.97 -5.97 13.09
CA GLY A 64 17.99 -6.01 11.62
C GLY A 64 18.88 -4.98 10.94
N ILE A 65 18.55 -4.61 9.69
CA ILE A 65 19.40 -3.77 8.82
C ILE A 65 19.64 -2.38 9.43
N GLY A 66 18.65 -1.81 10.12
CA GLY A 66 18.78 -0.52 10.80
C GLY A 66 19.81 -0.53 11.93
N GLU A 67 19.90 -1.63 12.68
CA GLU A 67 20.87 -1.79 13.75
C GLU A 67 22.30 -1.91 13.19
N GLU A 68 22.47 -2.76 12.17
CA GLU A 68 23.75 -2.93 11.48
C GLU A 68 24.23 -1.63 10.84
N LEU A 69 23.32 -0.83 10.27
CA LEU A 69 23.62 0.47 9.70
C LEU A 69 24.13 1.44 10.78
N LYS A 70 23.43 1.53 11.92
CA LYS A 70 23.87 2.37 13.03
C LYS A 70 25.22 1.93 13.60
N LEU A 71 25.43 0.62 13.75
CA LEU A 71 26.70 0.07 14.22
C LEU A 71 27.85 0.39 13.25
N ALA A 72 27.62 0.27 11.94
CA ALA A 72 28.62 0.59 10.93
C ALA A 72 29.00 2.09 10.95
N ILE A 73 28.00 2.97 11.09
CA ILE A 73 28.21 4.41 11.23
C ILE A 73 28.97 4.72 12.51
N SER A 74 28.53 4.19 13.65
CA SER A 74 29.12 4.45 14.97
C SER A 74 30.57 3.99 15.08
N ARG A 75 30.96 2.94 14.35
CA ARG A 75 32.32 2.40 14.33
C ARG A 75 33.22 3.06 13.26
N GLY A 76 32.69 3.99 12.46
CA GLY A 76 33.45 4.65 11.39
C GLY A 76 33.75 3.77 10.18
N PHE A 77 33.02 2.66 9.99
CA PHE A 77 33.23 1.78 8.83
C PHE A 77 32.55 2.34 7.58
N GLY A 78 33.24 3.25 6.88
CA GLY A 78 32.70 3.92 5.70
C GLY A 78 32.25 2.96 4.58
N ALA A 79 33.07 1.96 4.25
CA ALA A 79 32.73 0.99 3.19
C ALA A 79 31.50 0.13 3.55
N LYS A 80 31.40 -0.36 4.79
CA LYS A 80 30.24 -1.14 5.27
C LYS A 80 28.97 -0.27 5.31
N THR A 81 29.10 0.99 5.73
CA THR A 81 28.00 1.95 5.78
C THR A 81 27.43 2.20 4.39
N LEU A 82 28.30 2.49 3.41
CA LEU A 82 27.88 2.71 2.01
C LEU A 82 27.19 1.47 1.43
N ALA A 83 27.73 0.27 1.68
CA ALA A 83 27.12 -0.98 1.22
C ALA A 83 25.71 -1.17 1.81
N LEU A 84 25.52 -0.93 3.11
CA LEU A 84 24.21 -1.05 3.76
C LEU A 84 23.21 0.00 3.28
N VAL A 85 23.65 1.25 3.06
CA VAL A 85 22.79 2.31 2.50
C VAL A 85 22.34 1.96 1.09
N LEU A 86 23.24 1.49 0.23
CA LEU A 86 22.90 1.05 -1.12
C LEU A 86 21.93 -0.14 -1.10
N LEU A 87 22.18 -1.13 -0.26
CA LEU A 87 21.28 -2.28 -0.08
C LEU A 87 19.87 -1.83 0.35
N LEU A 88 19.80 -0.90 1.30
CA LEU A 88 18.53 -0.33 1.77
C LEU A 88 17.79 0.38 0.64
N PHE A 89 18.51 1.22 -0.11
CA PHE A 89 17.97 1.99 -1.21
C PHE A 89 17.39 1.08 -2.31
N VAL A 90 18.15 0.05 -2.71
CA VAL A 90 17.69 -0.96 -3.68
C VAL A 90 16.44 -1.68 -3.16
N THR A 91 16.44 -2.07 -1.89
CA THR A 91 15.29 -2.74 -1.27
C THR A 91 14.04 -1.86 -1.29
N ILE A 92 14.17 -0.58 -0.93
CA ILE A 92 13.05 0.37 -0.95
C ILE A 92 12.51 0.54 -2.38
N ILE A 93 13.38 0.69 -3.38
CA ILE A 93 12.96 0.79 -4.78
C ILE A 93 12.22 -0.48 -5.23
N LEU A 94 12.73 -1.66 -4.88
CA LEU A 94 12.08 -2.91 -5.24
C LEU A 94 10.68 -3.02 -4.63
N VAL A 95 10.53 -2.65 -3.36
CA VAL A 95 9.23 -2.65 -2.68
C VAL A 95 8.28 -1.62 -3.29
N ASP A 96 8.75 -0.42 -3.60
CA ASP A 96 7.96 0.64 -4.22
C ASP A 96 7.47 0.24 -5.62
N GLN A 97 8.38 -0.28 -6.45
CA GLN A 97 8.04 -0.77 -7.80
C GLN A 97 7.09 -1.96 -7.76
N PHE A 98 7.29 -2.90 -6.83
CA PHE A 98 6.37 -4.02 -6.63
C PHE A 98 4.98 -3.53 -6.19
N SER A 99 4.92 -2.56 -5.27
CA SER A 99 3.68 -1.97 -4.78
C SER A 99 2.96 -1.18 -5.88
N ALA A 100 3.70 -0.42 -6.70
CA ALA A 100 3.18 0.29 -7.86
C ALA A 100 2.64 -0.67 -8.93
N TRP A 101 3.37 -1.74 -9.23
CA TRP A 101 2.91 -2.80 -10.15
C TRP A 101 1.64 -3.46 -9.64
N LEU A 102 1.60 -3.81 -8.35
CA LEU A 102 0.44 -4.44 -7.74
C LEU A 102 -0.76 -3.50 -7.72
N ARG A 103 -0.54 -2.21 -7.45
CA ARG A 103 -1.59 -1.18 -7.51
C ARG A 103 -2.17 -1.09 -8.92
N ARG A 104 -1.34 -1.01 -9.96
CA ARG A 104 -1.82 -0.99 -11.36
C ARG A 104 -2.63 -2.23 -11.72
N LYS A 105 -2.19 -3.41 -11.28
CA LYS A 105 -2.86 -4.69 -11.60
C LYS A 105 -4.17 -4.87 -10.84
N LEU A 106 -4.26 -4.43 -9.59
CA LEU A 106 -5.42 -4.64 -8.72
C LEU A 106 -6.45 -3.52 -8.79
N VAL A 107 -6.01 -2.28 -8.99
CA VAL A 107 -6.90 -1.12 -9.12
C VAL A 107 -7.43 -1.03 -10.55
N GLY A 108 -6.64 -1.44 -11.55
CA GLY A 108 -6.98 -1.25 -12.97
C GLY A 108 -7.18 0.24 -13.32
N GLU A 109 -7.09 0.62 -14.59
CA GLU A 109 -7.38 2.00 -15.03
C GLU A 109 -8.84 2.45 -14.77
N GLN A 110 -9.69 1.58 -14.23
CA GLN A 110 -11.13 1.78 -14.09
C GLN A 110 -11.49 2.84 -13.03
N ALA A 111 -10.69 2.99 -11.97
CA ALA A 111 -10.90 4.04 -10.99
C ALA A 111 -10.59 5.45 -11.55
N PHE A 112 -9.70 5.56 -12.54
CA PHE A 112 -9.35 6.84 -13.17
C PHE A 112 -10.41 7.29 -14.19
N LEU A 113 -11.05 6.34 -14.90
CA LEU A 113 -12.12 6.62 -15.88
C LEU A 113 -13.46 7.00 -15.25
N MET A 114 -13.71 6.68 -13.98
CA MET A 114 -14.89 7.18 -13.25
C MET A 114 -14.69 8.60 -12.69
N SER A 115 -13.46 9.13 -12.72
CA SER A 115 -13.10 10.45 -12.19
C SER A 115 -12.80 11.51 -13.25
N ALA A 116 -13.00 11.20 -14.54
CA ALA A 116 -12.83 12.10 -15.67
C ALA A 116 -14.15 12.26 -16.44
#